data_AF-A0AA43TP05-F1
#
_entry.id   AF-A0AA43TP05-F1
#
_cell.length_a   1.000
_cell.length_b   1.000
_cell.length_c   1.000
_cell.angle_alpha   90.00
_cell.angle_beta   90.00
_cell.angle_gamma   90.00
#
_symmetry.space_group_name_H-M   'P 1'
#
loop_
_entity.id
_entity.type
_entity.pdbx_description
1 polymer ?
#
loop_
_entity_poly.entity_id
_entity_poly.type
_entity_poly.pdbx_seq_one_letter_code
_entity_poly.pdbx_strand_id
1 'polypeptide(L)'
;MSNTVISLFSGAGGCSLGFEQSGYKILFATDFDKAASDTYSANFKGTHFIKEDINHLDFSSVLSACGISPGELDILIGGPPCQGFSTAGLRFWDDPRNNLLKSYVDALKALKPKWFLMENVEGLLTAKNGEYLHEAVKAFISLGYAIRVEKVYAHEYGIPQRRKRVLIIGNRIGIDFKFPEPTIILKGRIFRNSGVTLRHAIGTLPDASNNLKAEIHYKIEALDQFEDYLRGSAEIITDHFSPEQSPLQMDRIRGLKSGQTMKDLPERLQHESFKKRANRRVMDGTPSEKRGGSPSGLKRLIYDEPCLTITGATTREFIHPISDRPLTIRECARVQTFPDDFKFFGSASEKIQQIGNAIPPLIARIFAEHIRDEYGFTGQTTKKGRFISYSVTKADAMSPALKKTCLLLDSALNNFSQGDLWL
;
A
#
# COMPACT_ATOMS: atom_id res chain seq x y z
N MET A 1 -9.09 26.45 -9.63
CA MET A 1 -8.35 26.32 -8.35
C MET A 1 -7.71 24.93 -8.37
N SER A 2 -6.43 24.75 -8.00
CA SER A 2 -5.83 23.41 -7.96
C SER A 2 -6.11 22.75 -6.62
N ASN A 3 -6.57 21.51 -6.60
CA ASN A 3 -6.79 20.75 -5.36
C ASN A 3 -5.44 20.44 -4.70
N THR A 4 -5.29 20.73 -3.42
CA THR A 4 -4.01 20.73 -2.70
C THR A 4 -3.81 19.48 -1.83
N VAL A 5 -2.59 18.96 -1.79
CA VAL A 5 -2.25 17.74 -1.04
C VAL A 5 -1.01 17.96 -0.18
N ILE A 6 -1.03 17.43 1.04
CA ILE A 6 0.17 17.15 1.83
C ILE A 6 0.30 15.63 2.00
N SER A 7 1.49 15.09 1.75
CA SER A 7 1.78 13.65 1.87
C SER A 7 2.75 13.33 3.00
N LEU A 8 2.27 12.69 4.06
CA LEU A 8 3.08 12.22 5.18
C LEU A 8 3.43 10.74 4.99
N PHE A 9 4.58 10.30 5.51
CA PHE A 9 5.07 8.92 5.31
C PHE A 9 5.09 8.54 3.83
N SER A 10 5.59 9.46 3.01
CA SER A 10 5.36 9.46 1.58
C SER A 10 6.05 8.31 0.83
N GLY A 11 7.10 7.72 1.41
CA GLY A 11 7.93 6.72 0.76
C GLY A 11 8.44 7.20 -0.61
N ALA A 12 8.45 6.32 -1.60
CA ALA A 12 8.75 6.72 -2.98
C ALA A 12 7.66 7.61 -3.62
N GLY A 13 6.52 7.83 -2.97
CA GLY A 13 5.45 8.71 -3.50
C GLY A 13 4.43 8.00 -4.39
N GLY A 14 4.23 6.69 -4.24
CA GLY A 14 3.22 5.97 -5.04
C GLY A 14 1.80 6.53 -4.86
N CYS A 15 1.41 6.88 -3.62
CA CYS A 15 0.13 7.56 -3.38
C CYS A 15 0.11 8.95 -4.02
N SER A 16 1.17 9.75 -3.79
CA SER A 16 1.31 11.09 -4.36
C SER A 16 1.23 11.11 -5.88
N LEU A 17 1.81 10.11 -6.56
CA LEU A 17 1.77 9.99 -8.02
C LEU A 17 0.33 9.86 -8.52
N GLY A 18 -0.49 9.02 -7.88
CA GLY A 18 -1.89 8.87 -8.24
C GLY A 18 -2.68 10.17 -8.07
N PHE A 19 -2.44 10.91 -6.99
CA PHE A 19 -3.04 12.21 -6.76
C PHE A 19 -2.58 13.27 -7.78
N GLU A 20 -1.28 13.36 -8.06
CA GLU A 20 -0.73 14.28 -9.06
C GLU A 20 -1.26 13.99 -10.47
N GLN A 21 -1.32 12.72 -10.87
CA GLN A 21 -1.95 12.28 -12.12
C GLN A 21 -3.45 12.62 -12.20
N SER A 22 -4.09 12.79 -11.04
CA SER A 22 -5.47 13.27 -10.90
C SER A 22 -5.56 14.80 -10.83
N GLY A 23 -4.53 15.54 -11.25
CA GLY A 23 -4.52 16.99 -11.30
C GLY A 23 -4.44 17.69 -9.94
N TYR A 24 -4.09 16.96 -8.87
CA TYR A 24 -3.81 17.58 -7.59
C TYR A 24 -2.40 18.18 -7.56
N LYS A 25 -2.24 19.27 -6.82
CA LYS A 25 -0.95 19.89 -6.52
C LYS A 25 -0.44 19.37 -5.19
N ILE A 26 0.65 18.61 -5.21
CA ILE A 26 1.31 18.14 -3.99
C ILE A 26 2.20 19.26 -3.44
N LEU A 27 1.73 19.94 -2.39
CA LEU A 27 2.40 21.09 -1.79
C LEU A 27 3.62 20.67 -0.96
N PHE A 28 3.44 19.63 -0.15
CA PHE A 28 4.44 19.15 0.78
C PHE A 28 4.48 17.63 0.84
N ALA A 29 5.67 17.09 1.03
CA ALA A 29 5.83 15.69 1.38
C ALA A 29 6.97 15.48 2.38
N THR A 30 6.87 14.41 3.16
CA THR A 30 7.94 14.02 4.08
C THR A 30 8.09 12.51 4.19
N ASP A 31 9.33 12.08 4.37
CA ASP A 31 9.72 10.73 4.79
C ASP A 31 11.10 10.82 5.44
N PHE A 32 11.42 9.92 6.37
CA PHE A 32 12.72 9.92 7.05
C PHE A 32 13.77 9.12 6.26
N ASP A 33 13.35 8.21 5.37
CA ASP A 33 14.24 7.36 4.60
C ASP A 33 14.93 8.14 3.47
N LYS A 34 16.25 8.00 3.37
CA LYS A 34 17.03 8.76 2.40
C LYS A 34 16.77 8.29 0.95
N ALA A 35 16.68 6.99 0.70
CA ALA A 35 16.47 6.48 -0.65
C ALA A 35 15.07 6.87 -1.18
N ALA A 36 14.06 6.83 -0.30
CA ALA A 36 12.72 7.35 -0.56
C ALA A 36 12.75 8.86 -0.85
N SER A 37 13.47 9.65 -0.04
CA SER A 37 13.63 11.10 -0.24
C SER A 37 14.25 11.45 -1.60
N ASP A 38 15.33 10.76 -1.99
CA ASP A 38 16.01 10.98 -3.26
C ASP A 38 15.06 10.62 -4.43
N THR A 39 14.35 9.49 -4.32
CA THR A 39 13.31 9.06 -5.27
C THR A 39 12.19 10.07 -5.39
N TYR A 40 11.60 10.50 -4.28
CA TYR A 40 10.49 11.42 -4.28
C TYR A 40 10.88 12.74 -4.94
N SER A 41 12.01 13.33 -4.52
CA SER A 41 12.48 14.61 -5.04
C SER A 41 12.78 14.58 -6.55
N ALA A 42 13.23 13.44 -7.07
CA ALA A 42 13.50 13.27 -8.49
C ALA A 42 12.23 13.23 -9.38
N ASN A 43 11.11 12.76 -8.83
CA ASN A 43 9.86 12.60 -9.57
C ASN A 43 8.89 13.79 -9.34
N PHE A 44 8.91 14.43 -8.16
CA PHE A 44 7.96 15.49 -7.77
C PHE A 44 8.64 16.86 -7.63
N LYS A 45 9.11 17.44 -8.74
CA LYS A 45 9.90 18.69 -8.75
C LYS A 45 9.17 19.93 -8.18
N GLY A 46 7.84 19.92 -8.18
CA GLY A 46 7.01 21.01 -7.68
C GLY A 46 6.66 20.92 -6.18
N THR A 47 7.09 19.86 -5.49
CA THR A 47 6.74 19.60 -4.09
C THR A 47 7.84 20.06 -3.14
N HIS A 48 7.47 20.71 -2.04
CA HIS A 48 8.39 20.96 -0.94
C HIS A 48 8.60 19.67 -0.14
N PHE A 49 9.72 18.98 -0.38
CA PHE A 49 10.05 17.75 0.33
C PHE A 49 10.97 18.03 1.52
N ILE A 50 10.62 17.50 2.70
CA ILE A 50 11.50 17.51 3.87
C ILE A 50 11.80 16.07 4.30
N LYS A 51 13.09 15.71 4.32
CA LYS A 51 13.56 14.45 4.89
C LYS A 51 13.74 14.56 6.40
N GLU A 52 12.76 14.15 7.17
CA GLU A 52 12.74 14.28 8.63
C GLU A 52 11.89 13.18 9.27
N ASP A 53 12.19 12.83 10.53
CA ASP A 53 11.26 12.06 11.34
C ASP A 53 10.05 12.95 11.67
N ILE A 54 8.85 12.50 11.32
CA ILE A 54 7.61 13.24 11.57
C ILE A 54 7.44 13.68 13.04
N ASN A 55 8.05 12.96 13.99
CA ASN A 55 8.02 13.31 15.41
C ASN A 55 8.71 14.64 15.73
N HIS A 56 9.56 15.14 14.84
CA HIS A 56 10.26 16.41 14.98
C HIS A 56 9.69 17.50 14.06
N LEU A 57 8.62 17.20 13.31
CA LEU A 57 8.06 18.13 12.35
C LEU A 57 7.11 19.13 13.02
N ASP A 58 7.36 20.42 12.82
CA ASP A 58 6.42 21.48 13.20
C ASP A 58 5.43 21.76 12.05
N PHE A 59 4.17 21.34 12.23
CA PHE A 59 3.12 21.55 11.23
C PHE A 59 2.76 23.02 11.01
N SER A 60 3.10 23.93 11.93
CA SER A 60 2.93 25.38 11.72
C SER A 60 3.91 25.88 10.66
N SER A 61 5.16 25.43 10.74
CA SER A 61 6.19 25.68 9.72
C SER A 61 5.83 25.04 8.38
N VAL A 62 5.22 23.84 8.38
CA VAL A 62 4.72 23.19 7.14
C VAL A 62 3.66 24.04 6.45
N LEU A 63 2.67 24.55 7.20
CA LEU A 63 1.62 25.44 6.67
C LEU A 63 2.23 26.71 6.06
N SER A 64 3.17 27.33 6.77
CA SER A 64 3.89 28.52 6.31
C SER A 64 4.66 28.26 5.01
N ALA A 65 5.41 27.15 4.93
CA ALA A 65 6.14 26.74 3.73
C ALA A 65 5.22 26.45 2.53
N CYS A 66 3.99 25.97 2.81
CA CYS A 66 2.97 25.73 1.79
C CYS A 66 2.18 26.98 1.40
N GLY A 67 2.30 28.09 2.15
CA GLY A 67 1.52 29.30 1.95
C GLY A 67 0.02 29.12 2.19
N ILE A 68 -0.37 28.25 3.13
CA ILE A 68 -1.76 27.97 3.47
C ILE A 68 -2.01 28.09 4.98
N SER A 69 -3.25 28.36 5.36
CA SER A 69 -3.72 28.42 6.74
C SER A 69 -4.37 27.11 7.19
N PRO A 70 -4.46 26.84 8.51
CA PRO A 70 -5.22 25.69 9.02
C PRO A 70 -6.65 25.67 8.47
N GLY A 71 -7.07 24.55 7.87
CA GLY A 71 -8.38 24.42 7.25
C GLY A 71 -8.44 24.66 5.74
N GLU A 72 -7.39 25.22 5.14
CA GLU A 72 -7.35 25.46 3.69
C GLU A 72 -6.90 24.24 2.88
N LEU A 73 -6.11 23.34 3.49
CA LEU A 73 -5.63 22.13 2.82
C LEU A 73 -6.81 21.24 2.37
N ASP A 74 -6.83 20.85 1.09
CA ASP A 74 -7.91 20.04 0.56
C ASP A 74 -7.83 18.59 1.04
N ILE A 75 -6.66 17.96 0.98
CA ILE A 75 -6.49 16.59 1.49
C ILE A 75 -5.10 16.33 2.11
N LEU A 76 -5.11 15.62 3.24
CA LEU A 76 -3.91 15.03 3.83
C LEU A 76 -3.87 13.53 3.51
N ILE A 77 -2.78 13.05 2.92
CA ILE A 77 -2.56 11.63 2.66
C ILE A 77 -1.41 11.08 3.50
N GLY A 78 -1.48 9.82 3.92
CA GLY A 78 -0.32 9.17 4.53
C GLY A 78 -0.57 7.75 5.05
N GLY A 79 0.50 6.99 5.21
CA GLY A 79 0.45 5.61 5.70
C GLY A 79 1.35 5.41 6.91
N PRO A 80 0.95 5.84 8.13
CA PRO A 80 1.79 5.67 9.31
C PRO A 80 2.08 4.18 9.53
N PRO A 81 3.37 3.78 9.60
CA PRO A 81 3.75 2.39 9.83
C PRO A 81 3.16 1.85 11.14
N CYS A 82 2.49 0.70 11.08
CA CYS A 82 2.04 -0.01 12.27
C CYS A 82 3.17 -0.92 12.78
N GLN A 83 3.91 -0.52 13.82
CA GLN A 83 4.89 -1.41 14.45
C GLN A 83 4.19 -2.45 15.33
N GLY A 84 4.59 -3.72 15.16
CA GLY A 84 3.92 -4.87 15.75
C GLY A 84 4.40 -5.25 17.17
N PHE A 85 3.45 -5.81 17.91
CA PHE A 85 3.55 -6.64 19.12
C PHE A 85 3.73 -5.94 20.47
N SER A 86 2.86 -6.38 21.38
CA SER A 86 2.51 -5.79 22.68
C SER A 86 3.43 -6.22 23.81
N THR A 87 3.74 -5.26 24.68
CA THR A 87 4.05 -5.48 26.10
C THR A 87 2.76 -5.14 26.82
N ALA A 88 2.26 -6.05 27.67
CA ALA A 88 1.04 -5.82 28.43
C ALA A 88 1.27 -4.71 29.47
N GLY A 89 0.31 -3.79 29.64
CA GLY A 89 0.25 -2.88 30.80
C GLY A 89 0.31 -1.37 30.55
N LEU A 90 0.64 -0.89 29.34
CA LEU A 90 0.62 0.55 29.02
C LEU A 90 -0.72 0.97 28.40
N ARG A 91 -1.17 2.21 28.70
CA ARG A 91 -2.30 2.84 27.99
C ARG A 91 -1.95 3.02 26.51
N PHE A 92 -2.93 2.92 25.63
CA PHE A 92 -2.70 2.93 24.17
C PHE A 92 -1.91 4.16 23.69
N TRP A 93 -2.28 5.37 24.10
CA TRP A 93 -1.62 6.61 23.66
C TRP A 93 -0.28 6.89 24.34
N ASP A 94 0.04 6.15 25.41
CA ASP A 94 1.33 6.22 26.11
C ASP A 94 2.33 5.18 25.56
N ASP A 95 1.88 4.29 24.67
CA ASP A 95 2.71 3.25 24.06
C ASP A 95 3.57 3.87 22.93
N PRO A 96 4.92 3.87 23.04
CA PRO A 96 5.79 4.49 22.04
C PRO A 96 5.67 3.84 20.65
N ARG A 97 5.15 2.60 20.56
CA ARG A 97 4.87 1.94 19.27
C ARG A 97 3.75 2.62 18.48
N ASN A 98 2.89 3.37 19.16
CA ASN A 98 1.77 4.08 18.57
C ASN A 98 2.12 5.54 18.24
N ASN A 99 3.37 5.95 18.45
CA ASN A 99 3.78 7.34 18.27
C ASN A 99 3.53 7.85 16.86
N LEU A 100 3.74 7.03 15.81
CA LEU A 100 3.50 7.47 14.43
C LEU A 100 2.02 7.71 14.12
N LEU A 101 1.09 6.98 14.77
CA LEU A 101 -0.34 7.30 14.68
C LEU A 101 -0.63 8.61 15.40
N LYS A 102 -0.01 8.85 16.56
CA LYS A 102 -0.13 10.11 17.29
C LYS A 102 0.36 11.29 16.44
N SER A 103 1.51 11.19 15.78
CA SER A 103 2.02 12.24 14.88
C SER A 103 1.07 12.52 13.72
N TYR A 104 0.40 11.49 13.18
CA TYR A 104 -0.62 11.68 12.14
C TYR A 104 -1.88 12.39 12.68
N VAL A 105 -2.32 12.06 13.90
CA VAL A 105 -3.42 12.77 14.59
C VAL A 105 -3.04 14.22 14.89
N ASP A 106 -1.80 14.48 15.31
CA ASP A 106 -1.28 15.83 15.55
C ASP A 106 -1.24 16.64 14.25
N ALA A 107 -0.87 16.01 13.12
CA ALA A 107 -0.97 16.62 11.79
C ALA A 107 -2.41 17.01 11.45
N LEU A 108 -3.38 16.11 11.66
CA LEU A 108 -4.80 16.40 11.42
C LEU A 108 -5.31 17.55 12.30
N LYS A 109 -4.84 17.64 13.55
CA LYS A 109 -5.20 18.71 14.51
C LYS A 109 -4.63 20.06 14.10
N ALA A 110 -3.40 20.09 13.62
CA ALA A 110 -2.71 21.32 13.21
C ALA A 110 -3.16 21.81 11.82
N LEU A 111 -3.14 20.92 10.82
CA LEU A 111 -3.44 21.25 9.43
C LEU A 111 -4.95 21.41 9.18
N LYS A 112 -5.77 20.64 9.91
CA LYS A 112 -7.24 20.58 9.79
C LYS A 112 -7.74 20.44 8.34
N PRO A 113 -7.17 19.54 7.52
CA PRO A 113 -7.54 19.42 6.11
C PRO A 113 -9.02 19.13 5.91
N LYS A 114 -9.58 19.49 4.75
CA LYS A 114 -10.98 19.19 4.42
C LYS A 114 -11.23 17.69 4.35
N TRP A 115 -10.29 16.96 3.76
CA TRP A 115 -10.27 15.49 3.68
C TRP A 115 -8.98 14.91 4.25
N PHE A 116 -9.01 13.65 4.62
CA PHE A 116 -7.80 12.85 4.77
C PHE A 116 -7.99 11.44 4.21
N LEU A 117 -6.88 10.84 3.77
CA LEU A 117 -6.78 9.43 3.43
C LEU A 117 -5.60 8.84 4.20
N MET A 118 -5.91 7.98 5.17
CA MET A 118 -4.94 7.18 5.86
C MET A 118 -4.95 5.75 5.30
N GLU A 119 -3.79 5.23 4.90
CA GLU A 119 -3.63 3.86 4.44
C GLU A 119 -2.91 2.99 5.47
N ASN A 120 -3.24 1.70 5.49
CA ASN A 120 -2.46 0.70 6.20
C ASN A 120 -2.60 -0.72 5.62
N VAL A 121 -1.79 -1.65 6.14
CA VAL A 121 -1.86 -3.08 5.83
C VAL A 121 -3.08 -3.77 6.47
N GLU A 122 -3.49 -4.93 5.92
CA GLU A 122 -4.60 -5.75 6.48
C GLU A 122 -4.40 -6.11 7.97
N GLY A 123 -3.15 -6.20 8.42
CA GLY A 123 -2.80 -6.46 9.82
C GLY A 123 -3.37 -5.44 10.81
N LEU A 124 -3.61 -4.19 10.39
CA LEU A 124 -4.23 -3.13 11.18
C LEU A 124 -5.57 -3.59 11.78
N LEU A 125 -6.37 -4.34 11.01
CA LEU A 125 -7.70 -4.82 11.42
C LEU A 125 -7.67 -5.78 12.61
N THR A 126 -6.50 -6.27 13.01
CA THR A 126 -6.36 -7.22 14.14
C THR A 126 -5.27 -6.81 15.12
N ALA A 127 -4.60 -5.68 14.86
CA ALA A 127 -3.57 -5.14 15.72
C ALA A 127 -4.14 -4.86 17.11
N LYS A 128 -3.45 -5.34 18.15
CA LYS A 128 -3.90 -5.25 19.56
C LYS A 128 -5.36 -5.72 19.73
N ASN A 129 -5.75 -6.80 19.04
CA ASN A 129 -7.12 -7.34 19.08
C ASN A 129 -8.20 -6.33 18.66
N GLY A 130 -7.89 -5.45 17.70
CA GLY A 130 -8.81 -4.44 17.15
C GLY A 130 -8.73 -3.08 17.84
N GLU A 131 -8.08 -2.99 19.00
CA GLU A 131 -7.99 -1.76 19.79
C GLU A 131 -7.28 -0.63 19.03
N TYR A 132 -6.24 -0.95 18.25
CA TYR A 132 -5.49 0.07 17.50
C TYR A 132 -6.38 0.81 16.49
N LEU A 133 -7.15 0.07 15.69
CA LEU A 133 -8.08 0.68 14.74
C LEU A 133 -9.19 1.45 15.46
N HIS A 134 -9.73 0.89 16.54
CA HIS A 134 -10.78 1.53 17.32
C HIS A 134 -10.33 2.87 17.92
N GLU A 135 -9.13 2.94 18.49
CA GLU A 135 -8.59 4.19 19.04
C GLU A 135 -8.27 5.22 17.94
N ALA A 136 -7.77 4.78 16.78
CA ALA A 136 -7.59 5.68 15.63
C ALA A 136 -8.92 6.28 15.16
N VAL A 137 -9.96 5.45 14.99
CA VAL A 137 -11.34 5.86 14.63
C VAL A 137 -11.88 6.89 15.61
N LYS A 138 -11.76 6.64 16.92
CA LYS A 138 -12.18 7.59 17.97
C LYS A 138 -11.43 8.93 17.87
N ALA A 139 -10.11 8.90 17.69
CA ALA A 139 -9.31 10.11 17.58
C ALA A 139 -9.71 10.96 16.36
N PHE A 140 -9.93 10.34 15.19
CA PHE A 140 -10.35 11.08 14.00
C PHE A 140 -11.75 11.69 14.15
N ILE A 141 -12.68 10.97 14.78
CA ILE A 141 -14.03 11.46 15.05
C ILE A 141 -14.00 12.62 16.06
N SER A 142 -13.20 12.54 17.11
CA SER A 142 -13.09 13.63 18.10
C SER A 142 -12.51 14.91 17.51
N LEU A 143 -11.69 14.79 16.46
CA LEU A 143 -11.20 15.92 15.66
C LEU A 143 -12.24 16.51 14.69
N GLY A 144 -13.44 15.95 14.63
CA GLY A 144 -14.56 16.49 13.84
C GLY A 144 -14.77 15.86 12.46
N TYR A 145 -14.08 14.76 12.14
CA TYR A 145 -14.19 14.10 10.85
C TYR A 145 -15.34 13.09 10.80
N ALA A 146 -16.05 13.08 9.67
CA ALA A 146 -16.93 12.01 9.25
C ALA A 146 -16.12 10.97 8.48
N ILE A 147 -16.01 9.73 8.99
CA ILE A 147 -15.04 8.74 8.49
C ILE A 147 -15.68 7.43 7.99
N ARG A 148 -15.03 6.79 7.03
CA ARG A 148 -15.30 5.40 6.59
C ARG A 148 -14.02 4.58 6.61
N VAL A 149 -14.14 3.29 6.96
CA VAL A 149 -13.02 2.34 7.02
C VAL A 149 -13.31 1.16 6.09
N GLU A 150 -12.49 0.96 5.06
CA GLU A 150 -12.70 -0.16 4.14
C GLU A 150 -11.43 -0.95 3.86
N LYS A 151 -11.57 -2.27 3.74
CA LYS A 151 -10.55 -3.16 3.21
C LYS A 151 -10.72 -3.28 1.70
N VAL A 152 -9.81 -2.62 0.99
CA VAL A 152 -9.72 -2.57 -0.46
C VAL A 152 -8.85 -3.71 -0.98
N TYR A 153 -9.30 -4.37 -2.05
CA TYR A 153 -8.54 -5.38 -2.77
C TYR A 153 -8.11 -4.81 -4.13
N ALA A 154 -6.82 -4.60 -4.33
CA ALA A 154 -6.27 -3.88 -5.48
C ALA A 154 -6.77 -4.39 -6.85
N HIS A 155 -6.76 -5.70 -7.06
CA HIS A 155 -7.25 -6.34 -8.29
C HIS A 155 -8.74 -6.15 -8.59
N GLU A 156 -9.55 -5.65 -7.65
CA GLU A 156 -10.91 -5.20 -7.93
C GLU A 156 -10.97 -3.88 -8.71
N TYR A 157 -9.84 -3.16 -8.73
CA TYR A 157 -9.69 -1.83 -9.32
C TYR A 157 -8.69 -1.87 -10.50
N GLY A 158 -8.59 -3.00 -11.19
CA GLY A 158 -7.73 -3.14 -12.38
C GLY A 158 -6.23 -3.24 -12.10
N ILE A 159 -5.82 -3.49 -10.86
CA ILE A 159 -4.40 -3.66 -10.52
C ILE A 159 -4.00 -5.13 -10.73
N PRO A 160 -2.86 -5.42 -11.40
CA PRO A 160 -2.39 -6.79 -11.66
C PRO A 160 -1.81 -7.50 -10.41
N GLN A 161 -2.41 -7.29 -9.23
CA GLN A 161 -1.87 -7.73 -7.95
C GLN A 161 -2.96 -8.00 -6.91
N ARG A 162 -2.83 -9.13 -6.20
CA ARG A 162 -3.65 -9.52 -5.05
C ARG A 162 -3.18 -8.83 -3.77
N ARG A 163 -3.16 -7.50 -3.79
CA ARG A 163 -2.81 -6.64 -2.66
C ARG A 163 -4.06 -6.21 -1.91
N LYS A 164 -4.04 -6.28 -0.59
CA LYS A 164 -5.11 -5.76 0.26
C LYS A 164 -4.59 -4.58 1.08
N ARG A 165 -5.43 -3.56 1.25
CA ARG A 165 -5.17 -2.39 2.09
C ARG A 165 -6.39 -1.97 2.87
N VAL A 166 -6.16 -1.44 4.06
CA VAL A 166 -7.20 -0.78 4.84
C VAL A 166 -7.06 0.70 4.57
N LEU A 167 -8.09 1.32 4.02
CA LEU A 167 -8.16 2.75 3.83
C LEU A 167 -9.14 3.33 4.84
N ILE A 168 -8.71 4.38 5.53
CA ILE A 168 -9.54 5.20 6.39
C ILE A 168 -9.62 6.57 5.72
N ILE A 169 -10.79 6.89 5.18
CA ILE A 169 -11.03 8.17 4.53
C ILE A 169 -11.97 8.96 5.42
N GLY A 170 -11.72 10.26 5.56
CA GLY A 170 -12.58 11.14 6.31
C GLY A 170 -12.64 12.53 5.74
N ASN A 171 -13.74 13.22 6.00
CA ASN A 171 -13.86 14.65 5.72
C ASN A 171 -14.49 15.40 6.90
N ARG A 172 -14.14 16.68 7.05
CA ARG A 172 -14.69 17.57 8.08
C ARG A 172 -15.63 18.63 7.51
N ILE A 173 -16.07 18.45 6.27
CA ILE A 173 -16.91 19.40 5.53
C ILE A 173 -18.35 18.90 5.36
N GLY A 174 -18.75 17.93 6.18
CA GLY A 174 -20.13 17.45 6.29
C GLY A 174 -20.59 16.53 5.17
N ILE A 175 -19.70 16.07 4.30
CA ILE A 175 -20.06 15.24 3.15
C ILE A 175 -20.26 13.79 3.60
N ASP A 176 -21.41 13.21 3.24
CA ASP A 176 -21.59 11.76 3.27
C ASP A 176 -21.13 11.17 1.94
N PHE A 177 -20.01 10.46 1.96
CA PHE A 177 -19.38 9.93 0.76
C PHE A 177 -19.43 8.41 0.75
N LYS A 178 -19.20 7.78 -0.39
CA LYS A 178 -18.97 6.34 -0.52
C LYS A 178 -17.62 6.10 -1.17
N PHE A 179 -17.05 4.92 -0.97
CA PHE A 179 -15.89 4.47 -1.73
C PHE A 179 -16.29 4.24 -3.21
N PRO A 180 -15.35 4.37 -4.16
CA PRO A 180 -15.60 4.03 -5.56
C PRO A 180 -15.96 2.55 -5.66
N GLU A 181 -16.94 2.22 -6.50
CA GLU A 181 -17.34 0.83 -6.70
C GLU A 181 -16.24 0.03 -7.42
N PRO A 182 -15.96 -1.21 -6.99
CA PRO A 182 -15.12 -2.15 -7.73
C PRO A 182 -15.50 -2.29 -9.21
N THR A 183 -14.51 -2.31 -10.10
CA THR A 183 -14.76 -2.67 -11.52
C THR A 183 -14.93 -4.17 -11.71
N ILE A 184 -14.50 -4.97 -10.72
CA ILE A 184 -14.56 -6.43 -10.75
C ILE A 184 -15.07 -6.98 -9.42
N ILE A 185 -16.03 -7.90 -9.51
CA ILE A 185 -16.53 -8.66 -8.36
C ILE A 185 -15.64 -9.89 -8.14
N LEU A 186 -15.00 -9.98 -6.99
CA LEU A 186 -14.19 -11.14 -6.62
C LEU A 186 -15.03 -12.37 -6.36
N LYS A 187 -14.54 -13.52 -6.83
CA LYS A 187 -15.21 -14.82 -6.70
C LYS A 187 -14.23 -15.90 -6.24
N GLY A 188 -14.79 -16.93 -5.61
CA GLY A 188 -14.03 -18.07 -5.10
C GLY A 188 -13.28 -17.79 -3.79
N ARG A 189 -12.80 -18.85 -3.14
CA ARG A 189 -12.29 -18.79 -1.76
C ARG A 189 -11.05 -17.94 -1.55
N ILE A 190 -10.23 -17.79 -2.59
CA ILE A 190 -8.95 -17.07 -2.51
C ILE A 190 -8.91 -15.84 -3.42
N PHE A 191 -10.00 -15.48 -4.10
CA PHE A 191 -10.07 -14.28 -4.96
C PHE A 191 -8.90 -14.21 -5.95
N ARG A 192 -8.92 -15.11 -6.93
CA ARG A 192 -7.89 -15.18 -7.98
C ARG A 192 -8.31 -14.48 -9.26
N ASN A 193 -9.62 -14.30 -9.48
CA ASN A 193 -10.11 -13.67 -10.69
C ASN A 193 -9.74 -12.18 -10.71
N SER A 194 -9.33 -11.69 -11.87
CA SER A 194 -9.05 -10.29 -12.16
C SER A 194 -9.21 -10.06 -13.66
N GLY A 195 -9.49 -8.83 -14.05
CA GLY A 195 -9.55 -8.37 -15.43
C GLY A 195 -8.18 -7.90 -15.92
N VAL A 196 -7.28 -7.58 -14.99
CA VAL A 196 -5.89 -7.25 -15.27
C VAL A 196 -4.99 -8.24 -14.52
N THR A 197 -4.05 -8.84 -15.23
CA THR A 197 -3.23 -9.96 -14.77
C THR A 197 -1.74 -9.63 -14.85
N LEU A 198 -0.88 -10.51 -14.32
CA LEU A 198 0.56 -10.37 -14.45
C LEU A 198 0.99 -10.24 -15.93
N ARG A 199 0.35 -10.98 -16.84
CA ARG A 199 0.59 -10.85 -18.29
C ARG A 199 0.44 -9.43 -18.80
N HIS A 200 -0.63 -8.73 -18.42
CA HIS A 200 -0.85 -7.35 -18.87
C HIS A 200 0.25 -6.41 -18.36
N ALA A 201 0.79 -6.67 -17.17
CA ALA A 201 1.84 -5.82 -16.58
C ALA A 201 3.21 -6.02 -17.24
N ILE A 202 3.62 -7.27 -17.46
CA ILE A 202 5.02 -7.58 -17.82
C ILE A 202 5.19 -8.25 -19.18
N GLY A 203 4.10 -8.62 -19.85
CA GLY A 203 4.18 -9.54 -20.97
C GLY A 203 4.75 -8.99 -22.27
N THR A 204 4.82 -7.68 -22.39
CA THR A 204 5.41 -6.96 -23.53
C THR A 204 6.80 -6.42 -23.24
N LEU A 205 7.30 -6.58 -22.01
CA LEU A 205 8.68 -6.24 -21.70
C LEU A 205 9.62 -7.13 -22.54
N PRO A 206 10.67 -6.57 -23.15
CA PRO A 206 11.77 -7.34 -23.72
C PRO A 206 12.43 -8.24 -22.66
N ASP A 207 13.34 -9.11 -23.08
CA ASP A 207 14.12 -9.87 -22.11
C ASP A 207 14.97 -8.97 -21.21
N ALA A 208 15.05 -9.32 -19.93
CA ALA A 208 15.87 -8.62 -18.96
C ALA A 208 17.35 -8.77 -19.29
N SER A 209 18.09 -7.66 -19.14
CA SER A 209 19.53 -7.66 -19.37
C SER A 209 20.29 -8.28 -18.19
N ASN A 210 21.43 -8.91 -18.48
CA ASN A 210 22.44 -9.32 -17.50
C ASN A 210 23.54 -8.25 -17.30
N ASN A 211 23.41 -7.09 -17.95
CA ASN A 211 24.21 -5.90 -17.75
C ASN A 211 23.34 -4.78 -17.17
N LEU A 212 23.67 -4.32 -15.96
CA LEU A 212 22.93 -3.30 -15.23
C LEU A 212 22.85 -1.96 -15.97
N LYS A 213 23.82 -1.68 -16.85
CA LYS A 213 23.90 -0.44 -17.63
C LYS A 213 23.29 -0.56 -19.03
N ALA A 214 22.70 -1.70 -19.37
CA ALA A 214 22.11 -1.86 -20.69
C ALA A 214 20.88 -0.96 -20.86
N GLU A 215 20.82 -0.27 -22.00
CA GLU A 215 19.63 0.42 -22.44
C GLU A 215 18.72 -0.59 -23.12
N ILE A 216 17.49 -0.70 -22.61
CA ILE A 216 16.47 -1.60 -23.14
C ILE A 216 15.36 -0.72 -23.69
N HIS A 217 14.97 -0.95 -24.94
CA HIS A 217 13.91 -0.19 -25.61
C HIS A 217 12.70 -1.06 -25.89
N TYR A 218 11.53 -0.43 -25.97
CA TYR A 218 10.34 -1.09 -26.47
C TYR A 218 10.52 -1.52 -27.92
N LYS A 219 10.07 -2.74 -28.23
CA LYS A 219 10.13 -3.32 -29.58
C LYS A 219 8.83 -3.16 -30.34
N ILE A 220 7.75 -2.84 -29.64
CA ILE A 220 6.38 -2.75 -30.16
C ILE A 220 5.70 -1.54 -29.54
N GLU A 221 4.64 -1.05 -30.16
CA GLU A 221 3.74 -0.05 -29.55
C GLU A 221 3.01 -0.63 -28.32
N ALA A 222 2.39 0.23 -27.52
CA ALA A 222 1.57 -0.22 -26.39
C ALA A 222 0.34 -0.98 -26.92
N LEU A 223 0.01 -2.11 -26.31
CA LEU A 223 -1.10 -2.95 -26.77
C LEU A 223 -2.47 -2.40 -26.37
N ASP A 224 -2.55 -1.68 -25.24
CA ASP A 224 -3.78 -1.13 -24.69
C ASP A 224 -3.50 0.10 -23.81
N GLN A 225 -4.57 0.70 -23.26
CA GLN A 225 -4.47 1.88 -22.39
C GLN A 225 -3.76 1.60 -21.06
N PHE A 226 -3.81 0.36 -20.57
CA PHE A 226 -3.13 0.00 -19.32
C PHE A 226 -1.62 -0.07 -19.53
N GLU A 227 -1.19 -0.66 -20.65
CA GLU A 227 0.21 -0.64 -21.02
C GLU A 227 0.69 0.77 -21.36
N ASP A 228 -0.09 1.58 -22.08
CA ASP A 228 0.22 2.97 -22.36
C ASP A 228 0.47 3.75 -21.05
N TYR A 229 -0.42 3.59 -20.07
CA TYR A 229 -0.24 4.12 -18.72
C TYR A 229 1.07 3.65 -18.06
N LEU A 230 1.38 2.35 -18.13
CA LEU A 230 2.60 1.80 -17.54
C LEU A 230 3.85 2.29 -18.24
N ARG A 231 3.82 2.56 -19.55
CA ARG A 231 4.98 3.10 -20.26
C ARG A 231 5.20 4.57 -19.94
N GLY A 232 4.12 5.33 -19.76
CA GLY A 232 4.19 6.78 -19.54
C GLY A 232 4.98 7.45 -20.68
N SER A 233 5.91 8.33 -20.33
CA SER A 233 6.81 8.98 -21.29
C SER A 233 8.14 8.24 -21.49
N ALA A 234 8.28 7.00 -21.02
CA ALA A 234 9.54 6.30 -21.06
C ALA A 234 9.93 5.85 -22.47
N GLU A 235 11.08 6.32 -22.95
CA GLU A 235 11.73 5.81 -24.17
C GLU A 235 12.66 4.61 -23.89
N ILE A 236 13.15 4.53 -22.65
CA ILE A 236 14.05 3.49 -22.15
C ILE A 236 13.45 2.79 -20.94
N ILE A 237 13.67 1.48 -20.87
CA ILE A 237 13.23 0.63 -19.77
C ILE A 237 14.36 0.52 -18.76
N THR A 238 14.21 1.24 -17.64
CA THR A 238 15.17 1.24 -16.53
C THR A 238 14.85 0.12 -15.53
N ASP A 239 15.84 -0.29 -14.74
CA ASP A 239 15.68 -1.26 -13.64
C ASP A 239 15.16 -2.66 -14.09
N HIS A 240 15.28 -2.96 -15.39
CA HIS A 240 14.94 -4.26 -15.98
C HIS A 240 16.17 -5.15 -16.18
N PHE A 241 16.77 -5.48 -15.04
CA PHE A 241 18.01 -6.25 -14.95
C PHE A 241 17.80 -7.52 -14.12
N SER A 242 18.43 -8.62 -14.55
CA SER A 242 18.48 -9.87 -13.81
C SER A 242 19.91 -10.43 -13.83
N PRO A 243 20.60 -10.50 -12.69
CA PRO A 243 21.93 -11.09 -12.62
C PRO A 243 21.86 -12.61 -12.83
N GLU A 244 22.98 -13.19 -13.25
CA GLU A 244 23.14 -14.64 -13.31
C GLU A 244 22.95 -15.25 -11.92
N GLN A 245 22.30 -16.42 -11.89
CA GLN A 245 22.00 -17.14 -10.66
C GLN A 245 23.01 -18.28 -10.46
N SER A 246 23.29 -18.63 -9.21
CA SER A 246 24.13 -19.78 -8.92
C SER A 246 23.52 -21.08 -9.48
N PRO A 247 24.33 -22.11 -9.81
CA PRO A 247 23.81 -23.37 -10.36
C PRO A 247 22.70 -23.99 -9.49
N LEU A 248 22.88 -24.01 -8.16
CA LEU A 248 21.88 -24.52 -7.23
C LEU A 248 20.57 -23.71 -7.26
N GLN A 249 20.66 -22.38 -7.43
CA GLN A 249 19.47 -21.54 -7.53
C GLN A 249 18.76 -21.73 -8.87
N MET A 250 19.50 -21.92 -9.96
CA MET A 250 18.93 -22.27 -11.26
C MET A 250 18.21 -23.62 -11.23
N ASP A 251 18.79 -24.63 -10.59
CA ASP A 251 18.14 -25.93 -10.41
C ASP A 251 16.80 -25.81 -9.65
N ARG A 252 16.76 -24.97 -8.61
CA ARG A 252 15.52 -24.66 -7.89
C ARG A 252 14.49 -23.97 -8.80
N ILE A 253 14.91 -22.97 -9.56
CA ILE A 253 14.03 -22.19 -10.45
C ILE A 253 13.42 -23.10 -11.53
N ARG A 254 14.26 -23.91 -12.19
CA ARG A 254 13.83 -24.85 -13.25
C ARG A 254 12.98 -25.99 -12.72
N GLY A 255 13.20 -26.39 -11.46
CA GLY A 255 12.39 -27.41 -10.80
C GLY A 255 10.95 -26.98 -10.49
N LEU A 256 10.64 -25.68 -10.52
CA LEU A 256 9.29 -25.17 -10.27
C LEU A 256 8.49 -25.03 -11.56
N LYS A 257 7.31 -25.66 -11.62
CA LYS A 257 6.27 -25.38 -12.62
C LYS A 257 5.43 -24.16 -12.20
N SER A 258 4.65 -23.60 -13.14
CA SER A 258 3.79 -22.45 -12.84
C SER A 258 2.87 -22.71 -11.64
N GLY A 259 2.84 -21.76 -10.70
CA GLY A 259 2.08 -21.84 -9.46
C GLY A 259 2.75 -22.62 -8.32
N GLN A 260 3.78 -23.43 -8.61
CA GLN A 260 4.48 -24.21 -7.60
C GLN A 260 5.39 -23.36 -6.73
N THR A 261 5.63 -23.85 -5.51
CA THR A 261 6.48 -23.20 -4.51
C THR A 261 7.60 -24.12 -4.03
N MET A 262 8.47 -23.62 -3.14
CA MET A 262 9.59 -24.37 -2.56
C MET A 262 9.20 -25.76 -2.03
N LYS A 263 7.96 -25.93 -1.55
CA LYS A 263 7.45 -27.21 -1.04
C LYS A 263 7.34 -28.30 -2.10
N ASP A 264 7.18 -27.90 -3.36
CA ASP A 264 6.95 -28.80 -4.49
C ASP A 264 8.27 -29.27 -5.11
N LEU A 265 9.41 -28.72 -4.67
CA LEU A 265 10.73 -29.15 -5.07
C LEU A 265 11.15 -30.45 -4.35
N PRO A 266 11.97 -31.30 -4.99
CA PRO A 266 12.66 -32.40 -4.31
C PRO A 266 13.39 -31.91 -3.06
N GLU A 267 13.35 -32.68 -1.97
CA GLU A 267 13.90 -32.27 -0.66
C GLU A 267 15.38 -31.83 -0.73
N ARG A 268 16.18 -32.47 -1.61
CA ARG A 268 17.58 -32.09 -1.87
C ARG A 268 17.75 -30.66 -2.41
N LEU A 269 16.74 -30.12 -3.10
CA LEU A 269 16.74 -28.77 -3.64
C LEU A 269 16.07 -27.75 -2.70
N GLN A 270 15.32 -28.21 -1.70
CA GLN A 270 14.67 -27.31 -0.75
C GLN A 270 15.70 -26.57 0.10
N HIS A 271 15.52 -25.26 0.27
CA HIS A 271 16.42 -24.44 1.08
C HIS A 271 16.33 -24.81 2.58
N GLU A 272 17.46 -24.83 3.29
CA GLU A 272 17.50 -25.20 4.71
C GLU A 272 16.62 -24.30 5.59
N SER A 273 16.55 -23.00 5.29
CA SER A 273 15.64 -22.09 6.00
C SER A 273 14.15 -22.42 5.75
N PHE A 274 13.81 -23.01 4.61
CA PHE A 274 12.45 -23.50 4.35
C PHE A 274 12.19 -24.76 5.15
N LYS A 275 13.09 -25.76 5.09
CA LYS A 275 12.97 -27.01 5.87
C LYS A 275 12.85 -26.73 7.37
N LYS A 276 13.73 -25.90 7.93
CA LYS A 276 13.69 -25.49 9.35
C LYS A 276 12.36 -24.83 9.72
N ARG A 277 11.80 -23.98 8.85
CA ARG A 277 10.52 -23.29 9.12
C ARG A 277 9.31 -24.21 8.92
N ALA A 278 9.35 -25.11 7.93
CA ALA A 278 8.33 -26.12 7.71
C ALA A 278 8.30 -27.10 8.91
N ASN A 279 9.47 -27.57 9.36
CA ASN A 279 9.63 -28.57 10.42
C ASN A 279 9.43 -27.99 11.84
N ARG A 280 9.91 -26.77 12.14
CA ARG A 280 9.65 -26.12 13.46
C ARG A 280 8.18 -26.00 13.78
N ARG A 281 7.34 -25.82 12.75
CA ARG A 281 5.90 -25.69 12.89
C ARG A 281 5.20 -27.03 13.17
N VAL A 282 5.94 -28.14 13.15
CA VAL A 282 5.48 -29.48 13.54
C VAL A 282 5.94 -29.82 14.96
N MET A 283 7.08 -29.29 15.42
CA MET A 283 7.68 -29.65 16.72
C MET A 283 6.98 -29.04 17.96
N ASP A 284 6.26 -27.93 17.84
CA ASP A 284 5.61 -27.27 18.99
C ASP A 284 4.09 -27.53 19.09
N GLY A 285 3.60 -28.56 18.38
CA GLY A 285 2.22 -29.02 18.45
C GLY A 285 1.16 -28.03 17.97
N THR A 286 1.56 -26.84 17.45
CA THR A 286 0.61 -25.84 16.97
C THR A 286 0.34 -26.05 15.48
N PRO A 287 -0.91 -26.37 15.05
CA PRO A 287 -1.22 -26.62 13.65
C PRO A 287 -0.81 -25.45 12.74
N SER A 288 -0.20 -25.76 11.60
CA SER A 288 0.30 -24.79 10.62
C SER A 288 -0.76 -23.78 10.15
N GLU A 289 -2.03 -24.17 10.15
CA GLU A 289 -3.20 -23.38 9.80
C GLU A 289 -3.44 -22.21 10.76
N LYS A 290 -3.14 -22.37 12.06
CA LYS A 290 -3.23 -21.28 13.06
C LYS A 290 -2.11 -20.24 12.92
N ARG A 291 -1.09 -20.50 12.09
CA ARG A 291 0.09 -19.64 11.88
C ARG A 291 0.27 -19.15 10.44
N GLY A 292 -0.80 -19.21 9.63
CA GLY A 292 -0.80 -18.69 8.26
C GLY A 292 -0.20 -19.62 7.20
N GLY A 293 -0.04 -20.92 7.49
CA GLY A 293 0.47 -21.94 6.55
C GLY A 293 1.97 -21.83 6.27
N SER A 294 2.58 -22.87 5.68
CA SER A 294 4.04 -22.93 5.39
C SER A 294 4.53 -21.73 4.56
N PRO A 295 5.73 -21.18 4.84
CA PRO A 295 6.27 -20.08 4.03
C PRO A 295 6.38 -20.52 2.57
N SER A 296 5.92 -19.71 1.63
CA SER A 296 5.96 -20.10 0.20
C SER A 296 7.39 -20.31 -0.29
N GLY A 297 8.36 -19.55 0.25
CA GLY A 297 9.73 -19.55 -0.24
C GLY A 297 9.77 -19.07 -1.68
N LEU A 298 10.53 -19.76 -2.52
CA LEU A 298 10.54 -19.52 -3.95
C LEU A 298 9.19 -19.93 -4.55
N LYS A 299 8.64 -19.12 -5.46
CA LYS A 299 7.39 -19.42 -6.16
C LYS A 299 7.45 -18.98 -7.62
N ARG A 300 7.16 -19.90 -8.55
CA ARG A 300 6.92 -19.54 -9.94
C ARG A 300 5.51 -19.00 -10.09
N LEU A 301 5.40 -17.77 -10.57
CA LEU A 301 4.12 -17.09 -10.71
C LEU A 301 3.28 -17.70 -11.83
N ILE A 302 1.98 -17.39 -11.79
CA ILE A 302 1.02 -17.76 -12.84
C ILE A 302 0.76 -16.51 -13.66
N TYR A 303 0.88 -16.64 -14.98
CA TYR A 303 0.91 -15.49 -15.89
C TYR A 303 -0.46 -14.85 -16.05
N ASP A 304 -1.49 -15.68 -16.14
CA ASP A 304 -2.89 -15.28 -16.35
C ASP A 304 -3.65 -15.05 -15.04
N GLU A 305 -2.93 -14.84 -13.94
CA GLU A 305 -3.48 -14.43 -12.65
C GLU A 305 -2.89 -13.07 -12.24
N PRO A 306 -3.60 -12.28 -11.40
CA PRO A 306 -2.98 -11.17 -10.71
C PRO A 306 -1.81 -11.68 -9.86
N CYS A 307 -0.71 -10.93 -9.85
CA CYS A 307 0.49 -11.24 -9.09
C CYS A 307 0.18 -11.35 -7.58
N LEU A 308 1.02 -12.07 -6.83
CA LEU A 308 0.99 -11.97 -5.39
C LEU A 308 1.48 -10.59 -4.93
N THR A 309 1.20 -10.24 -3.67
CA THR A 309 1.61 -8.95 -3.12
C THR A 309 3.10 -8.70 -3.28
N ILE A 310 3.48 -7.60 -3.92
CA ILE A 310 4.85 -7.13 -3.96
C ILE A 310 5.22 -6.59 -2.58
N THR A 311 6.29 -7.13 -2.01
CA THR A 311 6.85 -6.79 -0.70
C THR A 311 8.30 -6.35 -0.84
N GLY A 312 8.89 -5.81 0.23
CA GLY A 312 10.30 -5.40 0.26
C GLY A 312 11.34 -6.52 0.07
N ALA A 313 10.91 -7.76 -0.17
CA ALA A 313 11.79 -8.90 -0.45
C ALA A 313 11.45 -9.66 -1.75
N THR A 314 10.49 -9.17 -2.55
CA THR A 314 9.88 -9.93 -3.64
C THR A 314 10.85 -10.51 -4.68
N THR A 315 11.90 -9.79 -5.06
CA THR A 315 12.87 -10.25 -6.08
C THR A 315 13.67 -11.49 -5.66
N ARG A 316 13.54 -11.94 -4.41
CA ARG A 316 14.14 -13.20 -3.94
C ARG A 316 13.14 -14.36 -3.88
N GLU A 317 11.85 -14.06 -3.95
CA GLU A 317 10.78 -15.02 -3.69
C GLU A 317 9.98 -15.34 -4.95
N PHE A 318 9.77 -14.36 -5.83
CA PHE A 318 8.91 -14.53 -7.01
C PHE A 318 9.73 -14.75 -8.27
N ILE A 319 9.47 -15.90 -8.89
CA ILE A 319 10.05 -16.33 -10.16
C ILE A 319 9.11 -15.97 -11.29
N HIS A 320 9.68 -15.42 -12.35
CA HIS A 320 8.99 -15.03 -13.56
C HIS A 320 8.20 -16.23 -14.14
N PRO A 321 6.98 -16.03 -14.66
CA PRO A 321 6.12 -17.14 -15.07
C PRO A 321 6.71 -17.98 -16.21
N ILE A 322 7.46 -17.34 -17.12
CA ILE A 322 8.05 -17.97 -18.32
C ILE A 322 9.56 -18.14 -18.14
N SER A 323 10.32 -17.05 -18.15
CA SER A 323 11.78 -17.03 -18.00
C SER A 323 12.29 -17.61 -16.67
N ASP A 324 13.46 -18.26 -16.70
CA ASP A 324 14.11 -18.87 -15.52
C ASP A 324 14.89 -17.85 -14.68
N ARG A 325 14.19 -16.84 -14.18
CA ARG A 325 14.78 -15.80 -13.31
C ARG A 325 13.74 -15.27 -12.32
N PRO A 326 14.17 -14.63 -11.23
CA PRO A 326 13.27 -13.80 -10.43
C PRO A 326 12.66 -12.66 -11.25
N LEU A 327 11.58 -12.07 -10.73
CA LEU A 327 11.10 -10.79 -11.26
C LEU A 327 12.18 -9.71 -11.11
N THR A 328 12.31 -8.83 -12.11
CA THR A 328 13.16 -7.64 -12.02
C THR A 328 12.52 -6.55 -11.17
N ILE A 329 13.29 -5.51 -10.84
CA ILE A 329 12.78 -4.32 -10.14
C ILE A 329 11.69 -3.64 -10.97
N ARG A 330 11.92 -3.43 -12.28
CA ARG A 330 10.93 -2.90 -13.23
C ARG A 330 9.63 -3.70 -13.27
N GLU A 331 9.71 -5.04 -13.33
CA GLU A 331 8.52 -5.89 -13.33
C GLU A 331 7.73 -5.73 -12.01
N CYS A 332 8.43 -5.62 -10.88
CA CYS A 332 7.79 -5.34 -9.59
C CYS A 332 7.14 -3.96 -9.55
N ALA A 333 7.79 -2.94 -10.13
CA ALA A 333 7.26 -1.58 -10.24
C ALA A 333 5.98 -1.54 -11.09
N ARG A 334 5.97 -2.19 -12.26
CA ARG A 334 4.77 -2.33 -13.11
C ARG A 334 3.64 -3.08 -12.44
N VAL A 335 3.92 -4.15 -11.69
CA VAL A 335 2.90 -4.86 -10.89
C VAL A 335 2.31 -3.97 -9.79
N GLN A 336 3.09 -3.04 -9.26
CA GLN A 336 2.64 -1.96 -8.37
C GLN A 336 2.07 -0.76 -9.13
N THR A 337 1.94 -0.81 -10.47
CA THR A 337 1.43 0.27 -11.34
C THR A 337 2.22 1.57 -11.29
N PHE A 338 3.53 1.50 -11.00
CA PHE A 338 4.41 2.62 -11.30
C PHE A 338 4.69 2.66 -12.81
N PRO A 339 4.52 3.84 -13.44
CA PRO A 339 4.96 4.06 -14.81
C PRO A 339 6.48 3.85 -14.98
N ASP A 340 6.89 3.66 -16.23
CA ASP A 340 8.26 3.30 -16.57
C ASP A 340 9.24 4.47 -16.58
N ASP A 341 8.70 5.68 -16.67
CA ASP A 341 9.43 6.94 -16.50
C ASP A 341 9.61 7.31 -15.01
N PHE A 342 8.94 6.61 -14.09
CA PHE A 342 9.14 6.79 -12.66
C PHE A 342 10.51 6.26 -12.22
N LYS A 343 11.31 7.12 -11.61
CA LYS A 343 12.72 6.85 -11.27
C LYS A 343 12.87 6.42 -9.82
N PHE A 344 13.48 5.27 -9.58
CA PHE A 344 13.82 4.82 -8.23
C PHE A 344 15.32 4.98 -7.94
N PHE A 345 15.65 5.44 -6.73
CA PHE A 345 17.01 5.66 -6.24
C PHE A 345 17.35 4.76 -5.04
N GLY A 346 18.65 4.57 -4.79
CA GLY A 346 19.18 3.65 -3.81
C GLY A 346 19.61 2.29 -4.39
N SER A 347 20.05 1.40 -3.51
CA SER A 347 20.40 0.01 -3.81
C SER A 347 19.18 -0.78 -4.30
N ALA A 348 19.43 -1.93 -4.94
CA ALA A 348 18.36 -2.82 -5.40
C ALA A 348 17.38 -3.22 -4.27
N SER A 349 17.87 -3.41 -3.04
CA SER A 349 17.02 -3.72 -1.89
C SER A 349 16.17 -2.54 -1.47
N GLU A 350 16.73 -1.33 -1.44
CA GLU A 350 15.99 -0.11 -1.10
C GLU A 350 14.92 0.21 -2.15
N LYS A 351 15.21 0.03 -3.44
CA LYS A 351 14.22 0.19 -4.52
C LYS A 351 13.04 -0.78 -4.36
N ILE A 352 13.31 -2.06 -4.09
CA ILE A 352 12.25 -3.05 -3.87
C ILE A 352 11.47 -2.77 -2.58
N GLN A 353 12.13 -2.29 -1.53
CA GLN A 353 11.44 -1.87 -0.30
C GLN A 353 10.49 -0.71 -0.58
N GLN A 354 10.94 0.31 -1.32
CA GLN A 354 10.12 1.44 -1.75
C GLN A 354 8.91 0.99 -2.57
N ILE A 355 9.14 0.16 -3.61
CA ILE A 355 8.06 -0.40 -4.45
C ILE A 355 7.09 -1.22 -3.61
N GLY A 356 7.57 -2.10 -2.73
CA GLY A 356 6.74 -2.98 -1.90
C GLY A 356 5.92 -2.24 -0.84
N ASN A 357 6.44 -1.13 -0.31
CA ASN A 357 5.75 -0.30 0.69
C ASN A 357 4.66 0.58 0.08
N ALA A 358 4.83 1.03 -1.15
CA ALA A 358 3.92 2.00 -1.78
C ALA A 358 2.47 1.51 -1.93
N ILE A 359 1.53 2.45 -1.91
CA ILE A 359 0.21 2.24 -2.51
C ILE A 359 0.40 2.24 -4.04
N PRO A 360 -0.19 1.29 -4.79
CA PRO A 360 -0.16 1.35 -6.24
C PRO A 360 -0.69 2.69 -6.75
N PRO A 361 0.05 3.44 -7.59
CA PRO A 361 -0.37 4.75 -8.09
C PRO A 361 -1.76 4.75 -8.72
N LEU A 362 -2.10 3.71 -9.50
CA LEU A 362 -3.39 3.64 -10.15
C LEU A 362 -4.55 3.48 -9.14
N ILE A 363 -4.36 2.81 -7.99
CA ILE A 363 -5.37 2.82 -6.91
C ILE A 363 -5.51 4.24 -6.36
N ALA A 364 -4.40 4.87 -5.99
CA ALA A 364 -4.44 6.20 -5.41
C ALA A 364 -5.12 7.21 -6.35
N ARG A 365 -4.87 7.08 -7.66
CA ARG A 365 -5.53 7.84 -8.72
C ARG A 365 -7.05 7.66 -8.72
N ILE A 366 -7.54 6.41 -8.73
CA ILE A 366 -8.98 6.12 -8.69
C ILE A 366 -9.65 6.77 -7.48
N PHE A 367 -9.04 6.69 -6.30
CA PHE A 367 -9.58 7.31 -5.10
C PHE A 367 -9.51 8.84 -5.14
N ALA A 368 -8.45 9.42 -5.70
CA ALA A 368 -8.29 10.85 -5.85
C ALA A 368 -9.32 11.43 -6.84
N GLU A 369 -9.46 10.83 -8.03
CA GLU A 369 -10.48 11.19 -9.03
C GLU A 369 -11.89 11.11 -8.42
N HIS A 370 -12.20 10.02 -7.72
CA HIS A 370 -13.51 9.85 -7.06
C HIS A 370 -13.81 10.94 -6.02
N ILE A 371 -12.84 11.31 -5.17
CA ILE A 371 -13.04 12.40 -4.21
C ILE A 371 -13.25 13.74 -4.95
N ARG A 372 -12.42 14.03 -5.95
CA ARG A 372 -12.48 15.28 -6.72
C ARG A 372 -13.79 15.44 -7.47
N ASP A 373 -14.19 14.41 -8.21
CA ASP A 373 -15.24 14.50 -9.23
C ASP A 373 -16.63 14.33 -8.63
N GLU A 374 -16.80 13.44 -7.65
CA GLU A 374 -18.12 13.14 -7.07
C GLU A 374 -18.48 14.03 -5.87
N TYR A 375 -17.48 14.55 -5.14
CA TYR A 375 -17.71 15.27 -3.89
C TYR A 375 -17.07 16.65 -3.83
N GLY A 376 -15.84 16.76 -4.33
CA GLY A 376 -15.05 17.99 -4.29
C GLY A 376 -14.69 18.45 -2.88
N PHE A 377 -14.42 19.76 -2.75
CA PHE A 377 -13.77 20.38 -1.60
C PHE A 377 -14.55 21.57 -1.03
N THR A 378 -15.84 21.64 -1.35
CA THR A 378 -16.75 22.68 -0.88
C THR A 378 -17.79 22.07 0.04
N GLY A 379 -17.89 22.56 1.27
CA GLY A 379 -18.88 22.10 2.23
C GLY A 379 -18.78 22.87 3.55
N GLN A 380 -19.76 22.67 4.44
CA GLN A 380 -19.78 23.33 5.73
C GLN A 380 -18.92 22.57 6.72
N THR A 381 -17.97 23.27 7.36
CA THR A 381 -17.12 22.65 8.37
C THR A 381 -17.95 22.14 9.54
N THR A 382 -17.80 20.85 9.87
CA THR A 382 -18.49 20.20 10.99
C THR A 382 -17.62 20.23 12.24
N LYS A 383 -18.24 20.53 13.39
CA LYS A 383 -17.59 20.39 14.71
C LYS A 383 -17.77 19.01 15.33
N LYS A 384 -18.81 18.28 14.92
CA LYS A 384 -19.10 16.92 15.37
C LYS A 384 -18.68 15.94 14.29
N GLY A 385 -17.67 15.13 14.58
CA GLY A 385 -17.32 14.00 13.73
C GLY A 385 -18.35 12.89 13.86
N ARG A 386 -18.31 11.92 12.95
CA ARG A 386 -19.15 10.73 13.01
C ARG A 386 -18.49 9.54 12.34
N PHE A 387 -18.82 8.35 12.79
CA PHE A 387 -18.45 7.14 12.06
C PHE A 387 -19.57 6.83 11.06
N ILE A 388 -19.27 6.84 9.76
CA ILE A 388 -20.30 6.64 8.73
C ILE A 388 -20.55 5.14 8.50
N SER A 389 -19.48 4.38 8.21
CA SER A 389 -19.58 2.92 8.00
C SER A 389 -18.20 2.26 8.00
N TYR A 390 -18.18 0.92 8.00
CA TYR A 390 -16.99 0.15 7.68
C TYR A 390 -17.30 -1.08 6.81
N SER A 391 -16.31 -1.54 6.05
CA SER A 391 -16.34 -2.80 5.27
C SER A 391 -14.97 -3.47 5.33
N VAL A 392 -14.78 -4.41 6.27
CA VAL A 392 -13.44 -4.96 6.60
C VAL A 392 -13.21 -6.39 6.10
N THR A 393 -14.22 -7.01 5.50
CA THR A 393 -14.12 -8.35 4.89
C THR A 393 -15.19 -8.57 3.82
N LYS A 394 -14.82 -9.31 2.77
CA LYS A 394 -15.73 -9.86 1.76
C LYS A 394 -15.92 -11.37 1.89
N ALA A 395 -15.31 -11.98 2.90
CA ALA A 395 -15.43 -13.41 3.16
C ALA A 395 -16.57 -13.68 4.15
N ASP A 396 -17.29 -14.78 3.94
CA ASP A 396 -18.40 -15.22 4.81
C ASP A 396 -17.93 -15.54 6.24
N ALA A 397 -16.67 -15.99 6.37
CA ALA A 397 -16.06 -16.35 7.64
C ALA A 397 -15.10 -15.26 8.14
N MET A 398 -15.20 -14.95 9.44
CA MET A 398 -14.30 -14.03 10.14
C MET A 398 -13.50 -14.75 11.21
N SER A 399 -12.22 -14.40 11.34
CA SER A 399 -11.40 -14.85 12.47
C SER A 399 -11.93 -14.26 13.79
N PRO A 400 -11.69 -14.90 14.95
CA PRO A 400 -12.09 -14.34 16.24
C PRO A 400 -11.57 -12.92 16.49
N ALA A 401 -10.33 -12.63 16.08
CA ALA A 401 -9.72 -11.31 16.21
C ALA A 401 -10.44 -10.24 15.35
N LEU A 402 -10.85 -10.61 14.12
CA LEU A 402 -11.60 -9.70 13.25
C LEU A 402 -13.02 -9.48 13.79
N LYS A 403 -13.69 -10.53 14.29
CA LYS A 403 -15.01 -10.40 14.95
C LYS A 403 -14.97 -9.41 16.11
N LYS A 404 -13.94 -9.50 16.96
CA LYS A 404 -13.76 -8.54 18.07
C LYS A 404 -13.57 -7.11 17.56
N THR A 405 -12.85 -6.93 16.45
CA THR A 405 -12.69 -5.62 15.82
C THR A 405 -14.02 -5.07 15.32
N CYS A 406 -14.85 -5.89 14.66
CA CYS A 406 -16.20 -5.48 14.25
C CYS A 406 -17.05 -5.04 15.44
N LEU A 407 -17.04 -5.79 16.55
CA LEU A 407 -17.77 -5.39 17.77
C LEU A 407 -17.33 -4.02 18.33
N LEU A 408 -16.03 -3.71 18.28
CA LEU A 408 -15.52 -2.39 18.68
C LEU A 408 -15.98 -1.28 17.71
N LEU A 409 -15.96 -1.57 16.40
CA LEU A 409 -16.43 -0.63 15.39
C LEU A 409 -17.95 -0.39 15.45
N ASP A 410 -18.74 -1.43 15.74
CA ASP A 410 -20.19 -1.34 15.96
C ASP A 410 -20.52 -0.47 17.17
N SER A 411 -19.75 -0.62 18.26
CA SER A 411 -19.85 0.25 19.44
C SER A 411 -19.58 1.72 19.07
N ALA A 412 -18.53 1.98 18.28
CA ALA A 412 -18.24 3.33 17.80
C ALA A 412 -19.37 3.88 16.91
N LEU A 413 -19.91 3.09 15.97
CA LEU A 413 -21.05 3.50 15.13
C LEU A 413 -22.26 3.94 15.99
N ASN A 414 -22.60 3.15 17.00
CA ASN A 414 -23.74 3.43 17.86
C ASN A 414 -23.51 4.66 18.75
N ASN A 415 -22.36 4.76 19.42
CA ASN A 415 -22.08 5.85 20.37
C ASN A 415 -21.94 7.21 19.68
N PHE A 416 -21.34 7.27 18.48
CA PHE A 416 -21.17 8.53 17.74
C PHE A 416 -22.41 8.94 16.94
N SER A 417 -23.41 8.05 16.81
CA SER A 417 -24.74 8.42 16.27
C SER A 417 -25.62 9.15 17.29
N GLN A 418 -25.38 8.96 18.59
CA GLN A 418 -26.18 9.54 19.68
C GLN A 418 -25.65 10.88 20.22
N GLY A 419 -24.50 11.36 19.75
CA GLY A 419 -23.99 12.68 20.09
C GLY A 419 -23.25 12.78 21.43
N ASP A 420 -22.93 11.65 22.05
CA ASP A 420 -22.18 11.61 23.31
C ASP A 420 -20.68 11.86 23.09
N LEU A 421 -20.19 12.90 23.75
CA LEU A 421 -18.77 13.27 23.78
C LEU A 421 -18.02 12.32 24.72
N TRP A 422 -17.17 11.48 24.16
CA TRP A 422 -16.13 10.80 24.93
C TRP A 422 -15.01 11.81 25.20
N LEU A 423 -14.96 12.34 26.42
CA LEU A 423 -13.83 13.11 26.96
C LEU A 423 -12.71 12.16 27.38
#